data_AF-A0A814SJG0-F1
#
_entry.id   AF-A0A814SJG0-F1
#
_cell.length_a   1.000
_cell.length_b   1.000
_cell.length_c   1.000
_cell.angle_alpha   90.00
_cell.angle_beta   90.00
_cell.angle_gamma   90.00
#
_symmetry.space_group_name_H-M   'P 1'
#
loop_
_entity.id
_entity.type
_entity.pdbx_description
1 polymer ?
#
loop_
_entity_poly.entity_id
_entity_poly.type
_entity_poly.pdbx_seq_one_letter_code
_entity_poly.pdbx_strand_id
1 'polypeptide(L)'
;MEQERISSYIADSDLPTGMVHFSLVELTNRPTLMYDLGLKQKNVIIQRDRFGYGLTVSGDNPVYVLSVREGGAAHRAGVNINDQIIKVRHLFGAI
;
A
#
# COMPACT_ATOMS: atom_id res chain seq x y z
N MET A 1 6.13 -17.29 -3.54
CA MET A 1 7.20 -16.81 -2.63
C MET A 1 7.18 -15.31 -2.40
N GLU A 2 7.04 -14.41 -3.39
CA GLU A 2 7.08 -12.95 -3.15
C GLU A 2 5.74 -12.34 -2.65
N GLN A 3 4.59 -12.97 -2.92
CA GLN A 3 3.26 -12.45 -2.58
C GLN A 3 2.79 -12.76 -1.16
N GLU A 4 3.04 -13.97 -0.64
CA GLU A 4 2.85 -14.26 0.78
C GLU A 4 3.63 -13.28 1.65
N ARG A 5 4.79 -12.80 1.16
CA ARG A 5 5.58 -11.77 1.85
C ARG A 5 4.85 -10.43 1.89
N ILE A 6 4.09 -10.05 0.85
CA ILE A 6 3.31 -8.79 0.85
C ILE A 6 2.20 -8.83 1.91
N SER A 7 1.39 -9.90 1.91
CA SER A 7 0.34 -10.06 2.91
C SER A 7 0.91 -10.21 4.32
N SER A 8 2.05 -10.92 4.47
CA SER A 8 2.72 -11.01 5.76
C SER A 8 3.24 -9.64 6.22
N TYR A 9 3.86 -8.82 5.36
CA TYR A 9 4.36 -7.49 5.74
C TYR A 9 3.27 -6.52 6.21
N ILE A 10 2.04 -6.67 5.71
CA ILE A 10 0.91 -5.85 6.14
C ILE A 10 0.36 -6.34 7.49
N ALA A 11 0.42 -7.66 7.73
CA ALA A 11 -0.02 -8.28 8.97
C ALA A 11 1.02 -8.20 10.10
N ASP A 12 2.31 -8.07 9.75
CA ASP A 12 3.40 -8.21 10.70
C ASP A 12 3.48 -7.00 11.64
N SER A 13 3.07 -7.25 12.88
CA SER A 13 3.19 -6.30 13.98
C SER A 13 4.64 -6.14 14.46
N ASP A 14 5.56 -6.98 14.02
CA ASP A 14 6.88 -7.09 14.65
C ASP A 14 7.98 -6.45 13.80
N LEU A 15 7.59 -5.68 12.77
CA LEU A 15 8.53 -4.87 12.01
C LEU A 15 9.20 -3.83 12.95
N PRO A 16 10.53 -3.88 13.12
CA PRO A 16 11.22 -3.15 14.19
C PRO A 16 11.13 -1.63 14.07
N THR A 17 10.83 -1.11 12.88
CA THR A 17 10.68 0.33 12.63
C THR A 17 9.23 0.80 12.67
N GLY A 18 8.25 -0.12 12.67
CA GLY A 18 6.84 0.21 12.47
C GLY A 18 6.56 0.97 11.17
N MET A 19 7.50 1.03 10.22
CA MET A 19 7.37 1.75 8.96
C MET A 19 7.47 0.80 7.77
N VAL A 20 6.62 1.01 6.77
CA VAL A 20 6.64 0.22 5.53
C VAL A 20 6.54 1.12 4.32
N HIS A 21 7.35 0.81 3.30
CA HIS A 21 7.31 1.47 2.01
C HIS A 21 6.49 0.63 1.03
N PHE A 22 5.39 1.19 0.53
CA PHE A 22 4.56 0.61 -0.51
C PHE A 22 4.76 1.31 -1.86
N SER A 23 4.94 0.53 -2.91
CA SER A 23 4.78 0.98 -4.29
C SER A 23 3.39 0.54 -4.78
N LEU A 24 2.56 1.52 -5.07
CA LEU A 24 1.16 1.37 -5.45
C LEU A 24 0.98 1.87 -6.89
N VAL A 25 0.01 1.31 -7.60
CA VAL A 25 -0.46 1.82 -8.89
C VAL A 25 -1.94 2.18 -8.75
N GLU A 26 -2.26 3.43 -9.06
CA GLU A 26 -3.63 3.92 -9.14
C GLU A 26 -4.14 3.71 -10.57
N LEU A 27 -5.19 2.91 -10.71
CA LEU A 27 -5.94 2.76 -11.96
C LEU A 27 -6.84 4.00 -12.11
N THR A 28 -6.33 5.07 -12.71
CA THR A 28 -7.18 6.24 -12.93
C THR A 28 -8.11 5.95 -14.11
N ASN A 29 -9.42 5.88 -13.85
CA ASN A 29 -10.45 5.80 -14.90
C ASN A 29 -10.63 7.13 -15.66
N ARG A 30 -9.60 7.98 -15.68
CA ARG A 30 -9.64 9.24 -16.41
C ARG A 30 -9.44 8.93 -17.89
N PRO A 31 -10.34 9.35 -18.79
CA PRO A 31 -10.14 9.20 -20.21
C PRO A 31 -9.10 10.22 -20.66
N THR A 32 -7.83 9.94 -20.38
CA THR A 32 -6.71 10.61 -21.05
C THR A 32 -6.69 10.10 -22.49
N LEU A 33 -6.62 11.02 -23.44
CA LEU A 33 -6.70 10.77 -24.88
C LEU A 33 -5.87 9.53 -25.26
N MET A 34 -6.57 8.54 -25.81
CA MET A 34 -6.11 7.36 -26.56
C MET A 34 -4.64 6.96 -26.30
N TYR A 35 -4.43 5.87 -25.55
CA TYR A 35 -3.18 5.11 -25.31
C TYR A 35 -2.40 5.32 -24.01
N ASP A 36 -2.75 6.28 -23.14
CA ASP A 36 -2.26 6.25 -21.76
C ASP A 36 -3.29 5.56 -20.87
N LEU A 37 -2.98 4.35 -20.37
CA LEU A 37 -3.82 3.63 -19.40
C LEU A 37 -3.96 4.38 -18.06
N GLY A 38 -3.42 5.60 -17.94
CA GLY A 38 -3.60 6.48 -16.78
C GLY A 38 -3.02 5.84 -15.51
N LEU A 39 -2.01 4.98 -15.67
CA LEU A 39 -1.40 4.23 -14.58
C LEU A 39 -0.44 5.16 -13.84
N LYS A 40 -0.89 5.69 -12.70
CA LYS A 40 -0.05 6.53 -11.87
C LYS A 40 0.58 5.68 -10.77
N GLN A 41 1.88 5.43 -10.86
CA GLN A 41 2.62 4.82 -9.76
C GLN A 41 2.85 5.85 -8.65
N LYS A 42 2.62 5.43 -7.40
CA LYS A 42 2.94 6.20 -6.20
C LYS A 42 3.73 5.36 -5.21
N ASN A 43 4.66 6.00 -4.52
CA ASN A 43 5.52 5.40 -3.52
C ASN A 43 5.23 6.10 -2.19
N VAL A 44 4.78 5.35 -1.20
CA VAL A 44 4.35 5.91 0.09
C VAL A 44 5.03 5.17 1.24
N ILE A 45 5.40 5.92 2.27
CA ILE A 45 5.89 5.35 3.53
C ILE A 45 4.77 5.48 4.55
N ILE A 46 4.35 4.36 5.12
CA ILE A 46 3.30 4.33 6.13
C ILE A 46 3.94 4.04 7.48
N GLN A 47 3.81 5.01 8.38
CA GLN A 47 4.13 4.82 9.79
C GLN A 47 2.94 4.17 10.50
N ARG A 48 3.15 2.99 11.06
CA ARG A 48 2.17 2.28 11.88
C ARG A 48 1.73 3.14 13.07
N ASP A 49 0.42 3.19 13.31
CA ASP A 49 -0.15 3.76 14.53
C ASP A 49 -0.57 2.66 15.52
N ARG A 50 -1.11 3.05 16.68
CA ARG A 50 -1.56 2.10 17.73
C ARG A 50 -2.59 1.06 17.26
N PHE A 51 -3.22 1.29 16.11
CA PHE A 51 -4.19 0.40 15.49
C PHE A 51 -3.68 -0.25 14.19
N GLY A 52 -2.38 -0.18 13.90
CA GLY A 52 -1.78 -0.75 12.70
C GLY A 52 -1.57 0.26 11.57
N TYR A 53 -1.50 -0.24 10.33
CA TYR A 53 -1.34 0.59 9.13
C TYR A 53 -2.64 1.21 8.65
N GLY A 54 -3.80 0.76 9.16
CA GLY A 54 -5.10 1.36 8.81
C GLY A 54 -5.57 1.07 7.39
N LEU A 55 -5.17 -0.08 6.82
CA LEU A 55 -5.68 -0.57 5.54
C LEU A 55 -5.87 -2.09 5.59
N THR A 56 -6.75 -2.61 4.74
CA THR A 56 -6.87 -4.04 4.46
C THR A 56 -6.62 -4.29 2.98
N VAL A 57 -6.16 -5.49 2.65
CA VAL A 57 -5.86 -5.90 1.28
C VAL A 57 -6.62 -7.15 0.89
N SER A 58 -6.84 -7.32 -0.41
CA SER A 58 -7.46 -8.51 -0.98
C SER A 58 -6.83 -8.87 -2.33
N GLY A 59 -6.85 -10.15 -2.66
CA GLY A 59 -6.38 -10.68 -3.94
C GLY A 59 -5.01 -11.37 -3.81
N ASP A 60 -4.85 -12.44 -4.59
CA ASP A 60 -3.63 -13.27 -4.65
C ASP A 60 -3.00 -13.19 -6.04
N ASN A 61 -2.69 -11.94 -6.46
CA ASN A 61 -2.19 -11.54 -7.78
C ASN A 61 -3.27 -11.18 -8.82
N PRO A 62 -3.56 -9.88 -9.00
CA PRO A 62 -3.03 -8.71 -8.28
C PRO A 62 -3.57 -8.52 -6.86
N VAL A 63 -2.78 -7.88 -5.98
CA VAL A 63 -3.20 -7.48 -4.62
C VAL A 63 -3.71 -6.05 -4.66
N TYR A 64 -4.89 -5.80 -4.09
CA TYR A 64 -5.51 -4.49 -4.04
C TYR A 64 -5.78 -4.05 -2.61
N VAL A 65 -5.76 -2.73 -2.40
CA VAL A 65 -6.27 -2.12 -1.18
C VAL A 65 -7.79 -2.23 -1.18
N LEU A 66 -8.32 -3.04 -0.27
CA LEU A 66 -9.74 -3.30 -0.13
C LEU A 66 -10.43 -2.19 0.67
N SER A 67 -9.82 -1.75 1.77
CA SER A 67 -10.33 -0.66 2.60
C SER A 67 -9.21 0.16 3.20
N VAL A 68 -9.49 1.44 3.43
CA VAL A 68 -8.59 2.37 4.13
C VAL A 68 -9.40 3.01 5.24
N ARG A 69 -8.88 2.95 6.48
CA ARG A 69 -9.52 3.58 7.62
C ARG A 69 -9.34 5.10 7.53
N GLU A 70 -10.45 5.83 7.53
CA GLU A 70 -10.43 7.29 7.58
C GLU A 70 -9.62 7.80 8.79
N GLY A 71 -8.79 8.80 8.53
CA GLY A 71 -7.86 9.35 9.51
C GLY A 71 -6.74 8.41 9.98
N GLY A 72 -6.66 7.16 9.47
CA GLY A 72 -5.63 6.18 9.80
C GLY A 72 -4.27 6.44 9.12
N ALA A 73 -3.26 5.66 9.47
CA ALA A 73 -1.91 5.80 8.92
C ALA A 73 -1.86 5.76 7.38
N ALA A 74 -2.50 4.77 6.75
CA ALA A 74 -2.59 4.65 5.30
C ALA A 74 -3.33 5.82 4.64
N HIS A 75 -4.42 6.30 5.24
CA HIS A 75 -5.15 7.47 4.74
C HIS A 75 -4.26 8.71 4.75
N ARG A 76 -3.53 8.95 5.85
CA ARG A 76 -2.58 10.07 5.96
C ARG A 76 -1.41 9.95 4.98
N ALA A 77 -1.04 8.72 4.60
CA ALA A 77 0.00 8.47 3.60
C ALA A 77 -0.49 8.57 2.13
N GLY A 78 -1.80 8.79 1.90
CA GLY A 78 -2.37 8.94 0.54
C GLY A 78 -2.66 7.62 -0.17
N VAL A 79 -2.83 6.53 0.59
CA VAL A 79 -3.34 5.26 0.06
C VAL A 79 -4.84 5.37 -0.16
N ASN A 80 -5.28 4.95 -1.35
CA ASN A 80 -6.68 4.95 -1.75
C ASN A 80 -7.19 3.51 -1.90
N ILE A 81 -8.51 3.35 -1.75
CA ILE A 81 -9.18 2.10 -2.09
C ILE A 81 -8.99 1.82 -3.58
N ASN A 82 -8.83 0.55 -3.94
CA ASN A 82 -8.52 0.06 -5.29
C ASN A 82 -7.10 0.35 -5.81
N ASP A 83 -6.22 0.95 -5.01
CA ASP A 83 -4.80 0.95 -5.36
C ASP A 83 -4.29 -0.48 -5.45
N GLN A 84 -3.55 -0.79 -6.52
CA GLN A 84 -2.86 -2.05 -6.65
C GLN A 84 -1.50 -1.96 -5.94
N ILE A 85 -1.22 -2.90 -5.03
CA ILE A 85 0.09 -3.00 -4.39
C ILE A 85 1.01 -3.80 -5.31
N ILE A 86 2.02 -3.15 -5.85
CA ILE A 86 3.00 -3.77 -6.75
C ILE A 86 4.23 -4.23 -5.96
N LYS A 87 4.58 -3.51 -4.89
CA LYS A 87 5.75 -3.83 -4.07
C LYS A 87 5.61 -3.36 -2.64
N VAL A 88 6.16 -4.16 -1.73
CA VAL A 88 6.31 -3.81 -0.32
C VAL A 88 7.78 -3.96 0.09
N ARG A 89 8.30 -2.99 0.85
CA ARG A 89 9.62 -3.05 1.46
C ARG A 89 9.53 -2.61 2.93
N HIS A 90 10.10 -3.40 3.83
CA HIS A 90 10.39 -2.95 5.18
C HIS A 90 11.57 -1.96 5.15
N LEU A 91 11.42 -0.84 5.86
CA LEU A 91 12.52 0.08 6.08
C LEU A 91 13.26 -0.39 7.33
N PHE A 92 14.51 -0.82 7.18
CA PHE A 92 15.40 -1.05 8.32
C PHE A 92 16.25 0.22 8.52
N GLY A 93 16.22 0.81 9.72
CA GLY A 93 17.20 1.82 10.13
C GLY A 93 16.82 3.30 10.02
N ALA A 94 15.53 3.67 10.15
CA ALA A 94 15.20 5.05 10.50
C ALA A 94 15.41 5.23 12.03
N ILE A 95 16.58 5.79 12.38
CA ILE A 95 16.97 6.26 13.72
C ILE A 95 16.31 7.60 14.04
#